data_AF-A0AAT9RB98-F1
#
_entry.id   AF-A0AAT9RB98-F1
#
_cell.length_a   1.000
_cell.length_b   1.000
_cell.length_c   1.000
_cell.angle_alpha   90.00
_cell.angle_beta   90.00
_cell.angle_gamma   90.00
#
_symmetry.space_group_name_H-M   'P 1'
#
loop_
_entity.id
_entity.type
_entity.pdbx_description
1 polymer ?
#
loop_
_entity_poly.entity_id
_entity_poly.type
_entity_poly.pdbx_seq_one_letter_code
_entity_poly.pdbx_strand_id
1 'polypeptide(L)'
;MPIWVVRDGEDLYVRSFRGTDGGWWRASHEGHIRSGGVDKDVTFVEVAESEINDRVDTAYRTRYDRFGGAYVNPMVAARSTTLRLVPR
;
A
#
# COMPACT_ATOMS: atom_id res chain seq x y z
N MET A 1 -10.99 6.49 4.34
CA MET A 1 -11.24 5.98 2.98
C MET A 1 -10.73 4.55 2.90
N PRO A 2 -11.33 3.64 2.11
CA PRO A 2 -10.78 2.30 1.94
C PRO A 2 -9.44 2.37 1.19
N ILE A 3 -8.41 1.74 1.74
CA ILE A 3 -7.07 1.65 1.14
C ILE A 3 -6.78 0.16 0.86
N TRP A 4 -6.19 -0.13 -0.29
CA TRP A 4 -5.78 -1.49 -0.63
C TRP A 4 -4.42 -1.80 0.00
N VAL A 5 -4.42 -2.83 0.85
CA VAL A 5 -3.26 -3.33 1.57
C VAL A 5 -2.82 -4.65 0.96
N VAL A 6 -1.52 -4.82 0.80
CA VAL A 6 -0.88 -6.10 0.48
C VAL A 6 0.10 -6.50 1.57
N ARG A 7 0.42 -7.79 1.62
CA ARG A 7 1.37 -8.37 2.58
C ARG A 7 2.55 -8.96 1.81
N ASP A 8 3.76 -8.71 2.29
CA ASP A 8 5.00 -9.40 1.88
C ASP A 8 5.75 -9.81 3.14
N GLY A 9 5.95 -11.11 3.34
CA GLY A 9 6.48 -11.65 4.60
C GLY A 9 5.58 -11.32 5.80
N GLU A 10 6.12 -10.63 6.80
CA GLU A 10 5.37 -10.14 7.97
C GLU A 10 4.91 -8.68 7.84
N ASP A 11 5.38 -7.99 6.80
CA ASP A 11 5.14 -6.57 6.59
C ASP A 11 3.86 -6.33 5.76
N LEU A 12 3.21 -5.19 6.04
CA LEU A 12 2.06 -4.70 5.28
C LEU A 12 2.45 -3.45 4.49
N TYR A 13 1.95 -3.36 3.26
CA TYR A 13 2.26 -2.27 2.35
C TYR A 13 1.00 -1.66 1.74
N VAL A 14 1.07 -0.35 1.51
CA VAL A 14 0.04 0.43 0.80
C VAL A 14 0.67 1.29 -0.28
N ARG A 15 -0.14 1.65 -1.29
CA ARG A 15 0.17 2.68 -2.28
C ARG A 15 -1.02 3.59 -2.49
N SER A 16 -0.72 4.81 -2.90
CA SER A 16 -1.75 5.74 -3.37
C SER A 16 -2.12 5.39 -4.81
N PHE A 17 -3.35 4.94 -5.02
CA PHE A 17 -3.89 4.71 -6.37
C PHE A 17 -3.74 5.93 -7.29
N ARG A 18 -3.83 7.14 -6.71
CA ARG A 18 -3.66 8.42 -7.43
C ARG A 18 -2.18 8.87 -7.49
N GLY A 19 -1.24 8.00 -7.18
CA GLY A 19 0.16 8.37 -7.03
C GLY A 19 0.37 9.47 -6.00
N THR A 20 1.39 10.29 -6.21
CA THR A 20 1.75 11.43 -5.34
C THR A 20 0.66 12.50 -5.26
N ASP A 21 -0.29 12.50 -6.19
CA ASP A 21 -1.44 13.41 -6.20
C ASP A 21 -2.58 12.95 -5.26
N GLY A 22 -2.42 11.81 -4.58
CA GLY A 22 -3.35 11.33 -3.56
C GLY A 22 -3.44 12.27 -2.36
N GLY A 23 -4.65 12.76 -2.06
CA GLY A 23 -4.88 13.65 -0.92
C GLY A 23 -4.48 13.05 0.43
N TRP A 24 -4.76 11.75 0.66
CA TRP A 24 -4.38 11.07 1.90
C TRP A 24 -2.87 10.85 2.01
N TRP A 25 -2.21 10.56 0.88
CA TRP A 25 -0.76 10.39 0.81
C TRP A 25 -0.02 11.68 1.20
N ARG A 26 -0.51 12.83 0.74
CA ARG A 26 0.08 14.13 1.13
C ARG A 26 -0.22 14.56 2.57
N ALA A 27 -1.32 14.07 3.14
CA ALA A 27 -1.85 14.60 4.39
C ALA A 27 -1.30 13.92 5.65
N SER A 28 -0.76 12.69 5.55
CA SER A 28 -0.38 11.95 6.76
C SER A 28 0.78 10.98 6.56
N HIS A 29 1.73 11.00 7.51
CA HIS A 29 2.81 10.01 7.66
C HIS A 29 2.48 8.97 8.75
N GLU A 30 1.29 9.04 9.34
CA GLU A 30 0.79 8.11 10.35
C GLU A 30 -0.65 7.73 10.01
N GLY A 31 -1.12 6.59 10.51
CA GLY A 31 -2.48 6.16 10.22
C GLY A 31 -3.01 5.18 11.24
N HIS A 32 -4.32 4.98 11.18
CA HIS A 32 -5.01 3.97 11.95
C HIS A 32 -5.60 2.95 10.99
N ILE A 33 -5.24 1.67 11.14
CA ILE A 33 -5.74 0.61 10.28
C ILE A 33 -6.80 -0.22 10.99
N ARG A 34 -7.88 -0.51 10.26
CA ARG A 34 -8.90 -1.46 10.68
C ARG A 34 -9.09 -2.53 9.61
N SER A 35 -8.83 -3.79 9.96
CA SER A 35 -9.00 -4.92 9.03
C SER A 35 -9.19 -6.24 9.79
N GLY A 36 -10.29 -6.95 9.54
CA GLY A 36 -10.48 -8.32 10.04
C GLY A 36 -10.36 -8.48 11.56
N GLY A 37 -10.82 -7.49 12.34
CA GLY A 37 -10.70 -7.47 13.80
C GLY A 37 -9.41 -6.85 14.35
N VAL A 38 -8.45 -6.51 13.48
CA VAL A 38 -7.28 -5.69 13.83
C VAL A 38 -7.69 -4.22 13.82
N ASP A 39 -7.33 -3.50 14.87
CA ASP A 39 -7.54 -2.07 15.09
C ASP A 39 -6.25 -1.53 15.73
N LYS A 40 -5.41 -0.87 14.94
CA LYS A 40 -4.02 -0.54 15.30
C LYS A 40 -3.56 0.78 14.70
N ASP A 41 -2.84 1.56 15.50
CA ASP A 41 -2.08 2.69 15.01
C ASP A 41 -0.79 2.20 14.32
N VAL A 42 -0.45 2.86 13.23
CA VAL A 42 0.72 2.54 12.41
C VAL A 42 1.46 3.81 12.02
N THR A 43 2.77 3.69 11.90
CA THR A 43 3.62 4.68 11.24
C THR A 43 3.81 4.27 9.79
N PHE A 44 3.79 5.23 8.88
CA PHE A 44 4.08 4.99 7.47
C PHE A 44 5.56 5.23 7.20
N VAL A 45 6.24 4.22 6.67
CA VAL A 45 7.66 4.28 6.30
C VAL A 45 7.77 4.17 4.79
N GLU A 46 8.40 5.16 4.15
CA GLU A 46 8.65 5.14 2.71
C GLU A 46 9.59 4.00 2.31
N VAL A 47 9.32 3.40 1.15
CA VAL A 47 10.09 2.29 0.60
C VAL A 47 10.62 2.67 -0.77
N ALA A 48 11.94 2.80 -0.87
CA ALA A 48 12.62 3.17 -2.12
C ALA A 48 13.23 1.95 -2.84
N GLU A 49 13.40 0.83 -2.13
CA GLU A 49 14.08 -0.36 -2.62
C GLU A 49 13.30 -1.01 -3.76
N SER A 50 13.94 -1.18 -4.91
CA SER A 50 13.33 -1.75 -6.12
C SER A 50 12.84 -3.18 -5.91
N GLU A 51 13.63 -3.99 -5.21
CA GLU A 51 13.30 -5.40 -4.94
C GLU A 51 12.05 -5.54 -4.07
N ILE A 52 11.85 -4.65 -3.09
CA ILE A 52 10.64 -4.62 -2.27
C ILE A 52 9.46 -4.21 -3.16
N ASN A 53 9.64 -3.19 -3.99
CA ASN A 53 8.61 -2.74 -4.92
C ASN A 53 8.17 -3.82 -5.91
N ASP A 54 9.10 -4.67 -6.39
CA ASP A 54 8.76 -5.80 -7.28
C ASP A 54 7.92 -6.87 -6.57
N ARG A 55 8.21 -7.16 -5.30
CA ARG A 55 7.40 -8.08 -4.48
C ARG A 55 6.02 -7.49 -4.18
N VAL A 56 5.95 -6.21 -3.84
CA VAL A 56 4.69 -5.48 -3.61
C VAL A 56 3.83 -5.44 -4.87
N ASP A 57 4.41 -5.21 -6.05
CA ASP A 57 3.71 -5.28 -7.33
C ASP A 57 3.07 -6.66 -7.55
N THR A 58 3.85 -7.72 -7.30
CA THR A 58 3.37 -9.10 -7.41
C THR A 58 2.22 -9.34 -6.44
N ALA A 59 2.34 -8.90 -5.19
CA ALA A 59 1.29 -9.04 -4.19
C ALA A 59 0.01 -8.28 -4.57
N TYR A 60 0.11 -7.09 -5.17
CA TYR A 60 -1.05 -6.35 -5.68
C TYR A 60 -1.74 -7.09 -6.82
N ARG A 61 -0.96 -7.57 -7.80
CA ARG A 61 -1.49 -8.38 -8.91
C ARG A 61 -2.21 -9.61 -8.37
N THR A 62 -1.59 -10.39 -7.49
CA THR A 62 -2.19 -11.61 -6.94
C THR A 62 -3.44 -11.34 -6.10
N ARG A 63 -3.40 -10.37 -5.18
CA ARG A 63 -4.49 -10.14 -4.23
C ARG A 63 -5.71 -9.49 -4.87
N TYR A 64 -5.49 -8.63 -5.86
CA TYR A 64 -6.52 -7.78 -6.46
C TYR A 64 -6.80 -8.10 -7.93
N ASP A 65 -6.27 -9.22 -8.46
CA ASP A 65 -6.45 -9.65 -9.86
C ASP A 65 -7.91 -9.59 -10.32
N ARG A 66 -8.84 -10.01 -9.45
CA ARG A 66 -10.29 -10.03 -9.72
C ARG A 66 -10.89 -8.68 -10.13
N PHE A 67 -10.23 -7.56 -9.79
CA PHE A 67 -10.68 -6.22 -10.15
C PHE A 67 -10.18 -5.80 -11.54
N GLY A 68 -9.24 -6.54 -12.13
CA GLY A 68 -8.72 -6.33 -13.47
C GLY A 68 -7.67 -5.21 -13.58
N GLY A 69 -7.03 -5.16 -14.74
CA GLY A 69 -5.90 -4.27 -15.01
C GLY A 69 -6.22 -2.77 -14.87
N ALA A 70 -7.46 -2.35 -15.09
CA ALA A 70 -7.87 -0.95 -14.94
C ALA A 70 -7.66 -0.41 -13.51
N TYR A 71 -7.73 -1.30 -12.50
CA TYR A 71 -7.49 -0.93 -11.10
C TYR A 71 -6.12 -1.36 -10.60
N VAL A 72 -5.62 -2.51 -11.05
CA VAL A 72 -4.31 -3.03 -10.61
C VAL A 72 -3.15 -2.27 -11.25
N ASN A 73 -3.24 -1.87 -12.53
CA ASN A 73 -2.13 -1.21 -13.22
C ASN A 73 -1.73 0.14 -12.59
N PRO A 74 -2.67 1.03 -12.20
CA PRO A 74 -2.31 2.25 -11.48
C PRO A 74 -1.60 1.98 -10.14
N MET A 75 -2.01 0.94 -9.40
CA MET A 75 -1.36 0.55 -8.15
C MET A 75 0.09 0.09 -8.38
N VAL A 76 0.31 -0.71 -9.41
CA VAL A 76 1.63 -1.20 -9.82
C VAL A 76 2.52 -0.06 -10.33
N ALA A 77 1.96 0.94 -11.01
CA ALA A 77 2.68 2.11 -11.52
C ALA A 77 3.07 3.12 -10.42
N ALA A 78 2.32 3.19 -9.32
CA ALA A 78 2.51 4.16 -8.24
C ALA A 78 3.61 3.80 -7.23
N ARG A 79 4.72 3.19 -7.68
CA ARG A 79 5.81 2.68 -6.82
C ARG A 79 6.43 3.74 -5.90
N SER A 80 6.47 5.00 -6.34
CA SER A 80 6.97 6.12 -5.53
C SER A 80 6.12 6.43 -4.29
N THR A 81 4.94 5.81 -4.16
CA THR A 81 4.05 5.98 -3.00
C THR A 81 3.97 4.73 -2.12
N THR A 82 4.94 3.83 -2.24
CA THR A 82 4.98 2.63 -1.40
C THR A 82 5.29 3.00 0.03
N LEU A 83 4.36 2.68 0.94
CA LEU A 83 4.55 2.78 2.38
C LEU A 83 4.49 1.40 2.99
N ARG A 84 5.46 1.11 3.85
CA ARG A 84 5.36 0.05 4.84
C ARG A 84 4.61 0.55 6.07
N LEU A 85 3.69 -0.27 6.57
CA LEU A 85 2.92 0.00 7.78
C LEU A 85 3.61 -0.64 8.98
N VAL A 86 4.14 0.17 9.89
CA VAL A 86 4.81 -0.31 11.10
C VAL A 86 3.89 -0.09 12.30
N PRO A 87 3.45 -1.14 13.01
CA PRO A 87 2.63 -0.99 14.22
C PRO A 87 3.30 -0.10 15.27
N ARG A 88 2.49 0.70 15.96
CA ARG A 88 2.86 1.35 17.21
C ARG A 88 2.49 0.50 18.43
#